data_AF-A0A7Y1ZKI0-F1
#
_entry.id   AF-A0A7Y1ZKI0-F1
#
_cell.length_a   1.000
_cell.length_b   1.000
_cell.length_c   1.000
_cell.angle_alpha   90.00
_cell.angle_beta   90.00
_cell.angle_gamma   90.00
#
_symmetry.space_group_name_H-M   'P 1'
#
loop_
_entity.id
_entity.type
_entity.pdbx_description
1 polymer ?
#
loop_
_entity_poly.entity_id
_entity_poly.type
_entity_poly.pdbx_seq_one_letter_code
_entity_poly.pdbx_strand_id
1 'polypeptide(L)'
;GGAEAHRVRSLRHPGRELAAVADRVHCHLHSACIGSGIEIPAFAGRVSAAPTTFFQLPELGMGLIPGAGGCVSIARRIGRQRTAWLVLSGSRINARTALDWGLIDAIEN
;
A
#
# COMPACT_ATOMS: atom_id res chain seq x y z
N GLY A 1 3.99 -19.12 -21.47
CA GLY A 1 2.52 -18.86 -21.47
C GLY A 1 2.14 -17.91 -20.34
N GLY A 2 0.91 -17.40 -20.29
CA GLY A 2 0.49 -16.40 -19.28
C GLY A 2 0.79 -16.78 -17.82
N ALA A 3 0.81 -18.08 -17.51
CA ALA A 3 1.23 -18.62 -16.21
C ALA A 3 2.71 -18.34 -15.86
N GLU A 4 3.60 -18.29 -16.85
CA GLU A 4 5.03 -18.05 -16.67
C GLU A 4 5.36 -16.56 -16.49
N ALA A 5 4.65 -15.68 -17.21
CA ALA A 5 4.71 -14.24 -16.98
C ALA A 5 4.18 -13.86 -15.57
N HIS A 6 3.13 -14.55 -15.11
CA HIS A 6 2.62 -14.43 -13.75
C HIS A 6 3.63 -14.97 -12.70
N ARG A 7 4.33 -16.06 -13.02
CA ARG A 7 5.37 -16.64 -12.15
C ARG A 7 6.60 -15.75 -12.02
N VAL A 8 7.09 -15.18 -13.12
CA VAL A 8 8.25 -14.26 -13.12
C VAL A 8 7.93 -12.98 -12.34
N ARG A 9 6.72 -12.42 -12.46
CA ARG A 9 6.25 -11.29 -11.63
C ARG A 9 6.13 -11.64 -10.14
N SER A 10 5.76 -12.87 -9.82
CA SER A 10 5.59 -13.33 -8.42
C SER A 10 6.90 -13.71 -7.72
N LEU A 11 7.94 -14.10 -8.49
CA LEU A 11 9.23 -14.54 -7.97
C LEU A 11 10.19 -13.38 -7.64
N ARG A 12 9.95 -12.18 -8.17
CA ARG A 12 10.69 -10.95 -7.82
C ARG A 12 9.75 -9.83 -7.40
N HIS A 13 8.64 -10.16 -6.75
CA HIS A 13 7.72 -9.14 -6.27
C HIS A 13 8.37 -8.43 -5.06
N PRO A 14 8.75 -7.15 -5.15
CA PRO A 14 9.45 -6.45 -4.06
C PRO A 14 8.67 -6.49 -2.75
N GLY A 15 7.32 -6.49 -2.80
CA GLY A 15 6.48 -6.66 -1.61
C GLY A 15 6.62 -8.02 -0.91
N ARG A 16 6.99 -9.10 -1.61
CA ARG A 16 7.19 -10.42 -0.99
C ARG A 16 8.51 -10.49 -0.24
N GLU A 17 9.58 -9.98 -0.86
CA GLU A 17 10.89 -9.85 -0.20
C GLU A 17 10.81 -8.91 1.00
N LEU A 18 10.13 -7.77 0.82
CA LEU A 18 9.88 -6.82 1.90
C LEU A 18 9.10 -7.47 3.05
N ALA A 19 8.05 -8.23 2.75
CA ALA A 19 7.27 -8.94 3.77
C ALA A 19 8.11 -9.97 4.57
N ALA A 20 9.12 -10.59 3.95
CA ALA A 20 9.98 -11.56 4.61
C ALA A 20 10.92 -10.94 5.66
N VAL A 21 11.19 -9.63 5.55
CA VAL A 21 12.02 -8.86 6.49
C VAL A 21 11.27 -7.68 7.10
N ALA A 22 9.93 -7.74 7.12
CA ALA A 22 9.06 -6.62 7.47
C ALA A 22 9.47 -5.95 8.79
N ASP A 23 9.73 -6.74 9.84
CA ASP A 23 10.11 -6.25 11.18
C ASP A 23 11.43 -5.46 11.21
N ARG A 24 12.23 -5.52 10.14
CA ARG A 24 13.49 -4.79 9.97
C ARG A 24 13.39 -3.62 9.00
N VAL A 25 12.22 -3.39 8.42
CA VAL A 25 12.03 -2.33 7.42
C VAL A 25 11.05 -1.29 7.95
N HIS A 26 11.54 -0.06 7.96
CA HIS A 26 10.75 1.14 8.21
C HIS A 26 10.65 1.94 6.92
N CYS A 27 9.44 2.31 6.51
CA CYS A 27 9.21 3.19 5.37
C CYS A 27 8.76 4.56 5.86
N HIS A 28 9.42 5.62 5.38
CA HIS A 28 8.97 6.99 5.56
C HIS A 28 8.44 7.52 4.24
N LEU A 29 7.18 7.99 4.24
CA LEU A 29 6.43 8.36 3.04
C LEU A 29 6.23 9.88 2.97
N HIS A 30 6.40 10.46 1.79
CA HIS A 30 6.19 11.90 1.58
C HIS A 30 5.42 12.17 0.29
N SER A 31 4.69 13.28 0.26
CA SER A 31 3.96 13.75 -0.92
C SER A 31 2.83 12.79 -1.38
N ALA A 32 2.80 12.40 -2.65
CA ALA A 32 1.74 11.57 -3.22
C ALA A 32 2.12 10.08 -3.19
N CYS A 33 1.43 9.29 -2.38
CA CYS A 33 1.65 7.84 -2.28
C CYS A 33 0.48 7.09 -2.92
N ILE A 34 0.61 6.83 -4.23
CA ILE A 34 -0.47 6.30 -5.07
C ILE A 34 -0.10 4.91 -5.58
N GLY A 35 -1.05 3.97 -5.53
CA GLY A 35 -0.85 2.60 -5.99
C GLY A 35 0.35 1.92 -5.34
N SER A 36 1.31 1.46 -6.13
CA SER A 36 2.53 0.81 -5.62
C SER A 36 3.30 1.65 -4.58
N GLY A 37 3.17 2.98 -4.62
CA GLY A 37 3.74 3.90 -3.64
C GLY A 37 3.18 3.77 -2.23
N ILE A 38 2.05 3.09 -2.03
CA ILE A 38 1.53 2.69 -0.71
C ILE A 38 1.36 1.18 -0.58
N GLU A 39 1.10 0.45 -1.67
CA GLU A 39 0.97 -1.01 -1.64
C GLU A 39 2.25 -1.71 -1.15
N ILE A 40 3.43 -1.23 -1.59
CA ILE A 40 4.71 -1.81 -1.18
C ILE A 40 5.05 -1.40 0.26
N PRO A 41 5.06 -0.11 0.65
CA PRO A 41 5.33 0.28 2.04
C PRO A 41 4.41 -0.36 3.07
N ALA A 42 3.16 -0.66 2.73
CA ALA A 42 2.23 -1.31 3.64
C ALA A 42 2.69 -2.71 4.11
N PHE A 43 3.67 -3.34 3.44
CA PHE A 43 4.33 -4.57 3.92
C PHE A 43 5.40 -4.35 5.00
N ALA A 44 5.92 -3.12 5.16
CA ALA A 44 6.93 -2.82 6.17
C ALA A 44 6.39 -3.03 7.59
N GLY A 45 7.27 -3.27 8.56
CA GLY A 45 6.89 -3.39 9.97
C GLY A 45 6.47 -2.05 10.57
N ARG A 46 7.07 -0.95 10.10
CA ARG A 46 6.68 0.43 10.43
C ARG A 46 6.55 1.28 9.18
N VAL A 47 5.49 2.07 9.10
CA VAL A 47 5.27 3.08 8.08
C VAL A 47 4.99 4.42 8.76
N SER A 48 5.81 5.44 8.51
CA SER A 48 5.51 6.82 8.88
C SER A 48 5.31 7.69 7.64
N ALA A 49 4.69 8.86 7.80
CA ALA A 49 4.46 9.78 6.69
C ALA A 49 4.60 11.25 7.07
N ALA A 50 5.04 12.07 6.12
CA ALA A 50 4.99 13.53 6.21
C ALA A 50 3.54 14.03 6.39
N PRO A 51 3.28 15.10 7.16
CA PRO A 51 1.93 15.61 7.41
C PRO A 51 1.14 15.96 6.15
N THR A 52 1.83 16.33 5.08
CA THR A 52 1.26 16.71 3.77
C THR A 52 1.02 15.51 2.85
N THR A 53 1.36 14.30 3.28
CA THR A 53 1.23 13.08 2.48
C THR A 53 -0.24 12.70 2.29
N PHE A 54 -0.57 12.20 1.10
CA PHE A 54 -1.87 11.59 0.82
C PHE A 54 -1.73 10.23 0.13
N PHE A 55 -2.76 9.41 0.29
CA PHE A 55 -2.82 8.03 -0.18
C PHE A 55 -4.03 7.80 -1.07
N GLN A 56 -3.85 7.03 -2.15
CA GLN A 56 -4.90 6.73 -3.12
C GLN A 56 -4.65 5.40 -3.83
N LEU A 57 -5.73 4.68 -4.18
CA LEU A 57 -5.71 3.48 -5.02
C LEU A 57 -6.64 3.70 -6.24
N PRO A 58 -6.15 4.34 -7.33
CA PRO A 58 -6.96 4.71 -8.48
C PRO A 58 -7.10 3.59 -9.52
N GLU A 59 -6.55 2.40 -9.27
CA GLU A 59 -6.39 1.31 -10.24
C GLU A 59 -7.72 0.91 -10.89
N LEU A 60 -8.80 0.89 -10.11
CA LEU A 60 -10.12 0.49 -10.60
C LEU A 60 -10.65 1.45 -11.66
N GLY A 61 -10.39 2.75 -11.53
CA GLY A 61 -10.74 3.76 -12.53
C GLY A 61 -10.00 3.58 -13.86
N MET A 62 -8.91 2.79 -13.86
CA MET A 62 -8.12 2.44 -15.05
C MET A 62 -8.45 1.02 -15.57
N GLY A 63 -9.48 0.36 -15.01
CA GLY A 63 -9.84 -1.02 -15.36
C GLY A 63 -8.89 -2.07 -14.78
N LEU A 64 -8.14 -1.72 -13.73
CA LEU A 64 -7.16 -2.58 -13.07
C LEU A 64 -7.55 -2.83 -11.60
N ILE A 65 -6.88 -3.79 -10.96
CA ILE A 65 -6.90 -3.95 -9.51
C ILE A 65 -5.52 -3.59 -8.93
N PRO A 66 -5.41 -3.26 -7.62
CA PRO A 66 -4.11 -3.11 -6.96
C PRO A 66 -3.22 -4.34 -7.20
N GLY A 67 -2.14 -4.12 -7.95
CA GLY A 67 -1.34 -5.19 -8.55
C GLY A 67 0.03 -5.40 -7.90
N ALA A 68 0.43 -4.52 -7.00
CA ALA A 68 1.70 -4.57 -6.25
C ALA A 68 1.51 -5.15 -4.84
N GLY A 69 0.47 -5.98 -4.64
CA GLY A 69 0.17 -6.64 -3.38
C GLY A 69 -0.77 -5.87 -2.45
N GLY A 70 -1.36 -4.75 -2.90
CA GLY A 70 -2.25 -3.90 -2.11
C GLY A 70 -3.45 -4.61 -1.50
N CYS A 71 -4.04 -5.56 -2.22
CA CYS A 71 -5.13 -6.39 -1.71
C CYS A 71 -4.73 -7.23 -0.47
N VAL A 72 -3.42 -7.43 -0.25
CA VAL A 72 -2.88 -8.14 0.91
C VAL A 72 -2.33 -7.16 1.94
N SER A 73 -1.38 -6.29 1.57
CA SER A 73 -0.68 -5.43 2.51
C SER A 73 -1.60 -4.39 3.15
N ILE A 74 -2.39 -3.70 2.34
CA ILE A 74 -3.31 -2.65 2.81
C ILE A 74 -4.43 -3.29 3.61
N ALA A 75 -4.99 -4.42 3.15
CA ALA A 75 -6.02 -5.15 3.88
C ALA A 75 -5.56 -5.66 5.25
N ARG A 76 -4.28 -6.00 5.41
CA ARG A 76 -3.69 -6.36 6.72
C ARG A 76 -3.59 -5.16 7.66
N ARG A 77 -3.31 -3.96 7.15
CA ARG A 77 -3.19 -2.74 7.96
C ARG A 77 -4.54 -2.16 8.39
N ILE A 78 -5.47 -1.99 7.45
CA ILE A 78 -6.72 -1.24 7.70
C ILE A 78 -8.00 -2.09 7.63
N GLY A 79 -7.86 -3.39 7.39
CA GLY A 79 -8.98 -4.31 7.23
C GLY A 79 -9.67 -4.18 5.86
N ARG A 80 -10.38 -5.25 5.50
CA ARG A 80 -10.98 -5.45 4.16
C ARG A 80 -11.97 -4.35 3.76
N GLN A 81 -12.74 -3.83 4.71
CA GLN A 81 -13.78 -2.83 4.43
C GLN A 81 -13.20 -1.48 4.00
N ARG A 82 -12.21 -0.98 4.74
CA ARG A 82 -11.52 0.28 4.39
C ARG A 82 -10.68 0.12 3.12
N THR A 83 -10.05 -1.03 2.92
CA THR A 83 -9.36 -1.34 1.66
C THR A 83 -10.33 -1.34 0.48
N ALA A 84 -11.48 -2.00 0.61
CA ALA A 84 -12.50 -1.99 -0.43
C ALA A 84 -12.99 -0.57 -0.71
N TRP A 85 -13.23 0.24 0.33
CA TRP A 85 -13.60 1.64 0.15
C TRP A 85 -12.53 2.43 -0.64
N LEU A 86 -11.24 2.31 -0.29
CA LEU A 86 -10.16 3.01 -1.01
C LEU A 86 -10.12 2.63 -2.49
N VAL A 87 -10.21 1.33 -2.79
CA VAL A 87 -10.14 0.81 -4.16
C VAL A 87 -11.39 1.17 -4.96
N LEU A 88 -12.57 0.94 -4.39
CA LEU A 88 -13.85 1.16 -5.09
C LEU A 88 -14.15 2.64 -5.30
N SER A 89 -13.85 3.48 -4.32
CA SER A 89 -14.08 4.93 -4.43
C SER A 89 -12.98 5.64 -5.23
N GLY A 90 -11.78 5.06 -5.30
CA GLY A 90 -10.59 5.73 -5.81
C GLY A 90 -10.26 7.03 -5.07
N SER A 91 -10.83 7.26 -3.88
CA SER A 91 -10.70 8.52 -3.16
C SER A 91 -9.35 8.67 -2.48
N ARG A 92 -8.95 9.92 -2.25
CA ARG A 92 -7.75 10.25 -1.48
C ARG A 92 -8.06 10.26 0.01
N ILE A 93 -7.12 9.76 0.82
CA ILE A 93 -7.10 10.00 2.26
C ILE A 93 -5.81 10.74 2.63
N ASN A 94 -5.89 11.65 3.59
CA ASN A 94 -4.73 12.39 4.08
C ASN A 94 -3.97 11.58 5.16
N ALA A 95 -2.80 12.06 5.56
CA ALA A 95 -1.97 11.44 6.61
C ALA A 95 -2.74 11.20 7.92
N ARG A 96 -3.62 12.13 8.32
CA ARG A 96 -4.41 11.98 9.56
C ARG A 96 -5.41 10.82 9.47
N THR A 97 -6.20 10.76 8.42
CA THR A 97 -7.11 9.64 8.17
C THR A 97 -6.35 8.32 8.05
N ALA A 98 -5.20 8.33 7.38
CA ALA A 98 -4.34 7.15 7.26
C ALA A 98 -3.85 6.65 8.62
N LEU A 99 -3.45 7.56 9.51
CA LEU A 99 -3.07 7.24 10.89
C LEU A 99 -4.26 6.69 11.68
N ASP A 100 -5.39 7.38 11.65
CA ASP A 100 -6.63 6.95 12.34
C ASP A 100 -7.10 5.57 11.87
N TRP A 101 -6.80 5.22 10.61
CA TRP A 101 -7.17 3.93 10.04
C TRP A 101 -6.18 2.81 10.33
N GLY A 102 -4.97 3.15 10.80
CA GLY A 102 -3.85 2.22 10.96
C GLY A 102 -3.10 1.90 9.66
N LEU A 103 -3.30 2.70 8.59
CA LEU A 103 -2.55 2.55 7.33
C LEU A 103 -1.08 2.92 7.52
N ILE A 104 -0.83 3.93 8.36
CA ILE A 104 0.48 4.35 8.82
C ILE A 104 0.51 4.33 10.35
N ASP A 105 1.70 4.25 10.91
CA ASP A 105 1.94 4.12 12.35
C ASP A 105 2.29 5.47 13.02
N ALA A 106 2.75 6.45 12.23
CA ALA A 106 3.08 7.79 12.73
C ALA A 106 3.07 8.85 11.63
N ILE A 107 2.93 10.12 12.05
CA ILE A 107 3.15 11.30 11.22
C ILE A 107 4.44 11.98 11.70
N GLU A 108 5.41 12.15 10.81
CA GLU A 108 6.79 12.60 11.12
C GLU A 108 7.27 13.52 9.98
N ASN A 109 8.21 14.45 10.24
CA ASN A 109 8.81 15.33 9.21
C ASN A 109 10.16 14.83 8.71
#